data_AF-A0A2H9ME54-F1
#
_entry.id   AF-A0A2H9ME54-F1
#
_cell.length_a   1.000
_cell.length_b   1.000
_cell.length_c   1.000
_cell.angle_alpha   90.00
_cell.angle_beta   90.00
_cell.angle_gamma   90.00
#
_symmetry.space_group_name_H-M   'P 1'
#
loop_
_entity.id
_entity.type
_entity.pdbx_description
1 polymer ?
#
loop_
_entity_poly.entity_id
_entity_poly.type
_entity_poly.pdbx_seq_one_letter_code
_entity_poly.pdbx_strand_id
1 'polypeptide(L)'
;MKHHIIEKNMDYEIINLMIMDIVAYSMNIYQAVYDIVSQIPSGKVSTYGEIAKAVGDIRAARAVGRILNENPRLIEIPCHRVVHSNGGVGGY
;
A
#
# COMPACT_ATOMS: atom_id res chain seq x y z
N MET A 1 0.98 -1.92 -52.77
CA MET A 1 0.94 -2.99 -51.76
C MET A 1 1.61 -2.49 -50.47
N LYS A 2 0.96 -1.58 -49.73
CA LYS A 2 1.45 -1.05 -48.42
C LYS A 2 0.28 -0.50 -47.59
N HIS A 3 -0.68 -1.33 -47.19
CA HIS A 3 -1.69 -0.94 -46.22
C HIS A 3 -2.10 -2.18 -45.42
N HIS A 4 -1.39 -2.50 -44.32
CA HIS A 4 -1.89 -3.45 -43.30
C HIS A 4 -1.05 -3.52 -42.00
N ILE A 5 -0.16 -2.54 -41.73
CA ILE A 5 0.71 -2.59 -40.53
C ILE A 5 0.23 -1.66 -39.40
N ILE A 6 -0.68 -0.71 -39.67
CA ILE A 6 -0.97 0.38 -38.72
C ILE A 6 -1.99 -0.01 -37.63
N GLU A 7 -2.91 -0.94 -37.90
CA GLU A 7 -3.98 -1.29 -36.94
C GLU A 7 -3.47 -2.12 -35.76
N LYS A 8 -2.48 -3.00 -35.96
CA LYS A 8 -1.98 -3.87 -34.87
C LYS A 8 -1.31 -3.11 -33.72
N ASN A 9 -0.77 -1.91 -33.95
CA ASN A 9 -0.05 -1.16 -32.92
C ASN A 9 -0.98 -0.50 -31.88
N MET A 10 -2.21 -0.13 -32.29
CA MET A 10 -3.17 0.52 -31.40
C MET A 10 -3.69 -0.43 -30.32
N ASP A 11 -3.87 -1.71 -30.67
CA ASP A 11 -4.29 -2.75 -29.71
C ASP A 11 -3.20 -3.03 -28.66
N TYR A 12 -1.92 -3.09 -29.05
CA TYR A 12 -0.82 -3.29 -28.09
C TYR A 12 -0.65 -2.12 -27.13
N GLU A 13 -0.92 -0.90 -27.59
CA GLU A 13 -0.84 0.31 -26.76
C GLU A 13 -1.94 0.30 -25.69
N ILE A 14 -3.17 -0.10 -26.06
CA ILE A 14 -4.30 -0.30 -25.13
C ILE A 14 -3.99 -1.42 -24.13
N ILE A 15 -3.45 -2.56 -24.60
CA ILE A 15 -3.07 -3.68 -23.74
C ILE A 15 -1.96 -3.26 -22.76
N ASN A 16 -0.97 -2.49 -23.21
CA ASN A 16 0.09 -1.99 -22.34
C ASN A 16 -0.44 -1.01 -21.30
N LEU A 17 -1.37 -0.13 -21.65
CA LEU A 17 -2.04 0.76 -20.69
C LEU A 17 -2.84 -0.04 -19.66
N MET A 18 -3.61 -1.05 -20.08
CA MET A 18 -4.32 -1.95 -19.16
C MET A 18 -3.35 -2.74 -18.27
N ILE A 19 -2.24 -3.23 -18.80
CA ILE A 19 -1.22 -3.94 -18.01
C ILE A 19 -0.54 -2.98 -17.03
N MET A 20 -0.24 -1.75 -17.42
CA MET A 20 0.31 -0.73 -16.52
C MET A 20 -0.69 -0.38 -15.41
N ASP A 21 -1.98 -0.24 -15.74
CA ASP A 21 -3.04 -0.03 -14.74
C ASP A 21 -3.19 -1.24 -13.82
N ILE A 22 -3.14 -2.47 -14.34
CA ILE A 22 -3.19 -3.71 -13.54
C ILE A 22 -1.95 -3.85 -12.65
N VAL A 23 -0.77 -3.48 -13.13
CA VAL A 23 0.49 -3.51 -12.36
C VAL A 23 0.55 -2.37 -11.35
N ALA A 24 0.03 -1.18 -11.67
CA ALA A 24 -0.13 -0.10 -10.70
C ALA A 24 -1.21 -0.43 -9.66
N TYR A 25 -2.27 -1.14 -10.06
CA TYR A 25 -3.28 -1.72 -9.19
C TYR A 25 -2.77 -2.93 -8.41
N SER A 26 -1.71 -3.60 -8.88
CA SER A 26 -1.00 -4.61 -8.12
C SER A 26 -0.39 -3.91 -6.89
N MET A 27 -1.09 -4.13 -5.78
CA MET A 27 -1.01 -3.34 -4.56
C MET A 27 0.45 -3.15 -4.13
N ASN A 28 0.97 -1.91 -4.22
CA ASN A 28 2.19 -1.58 -3.49
C ASN A 28 1.86 -1.66 -2.00
N ILE A 29 2.29 -2.74 -1.35
CA ILE A 29 1.99 -3.01 0.06
C ILE A 29 2.43 -1.85 0.98
N TYR A 30 3.48 -1.12 0.62
CA TYR A 30 3.89 0.07 1.38
C TYR A 30 2.82 1.15 1.30
N GLN A 31 2.34 1.47 0.08
CA GLN A 31 1.33 2.49 -0.11
C GLN A 31 0.00 2.09 0.54
N ALA A 32 -0.42 0.82 0.42
CA ALA A 32 -1.62 0.32 1.10
C ALA A 32 -1.53 0.47 2.63
N VAL A 33 -0.39 0.14 3.23
CA VAL A 33 -0.15 0.37 4.67
C VAL A 33 -0.25 1.86 5.01
N TYR A 34 0.37 2.73 4.20
CA TYR A 34 0.34 4.18 4.41
C TYR A 34 -1.08 4.76 4.31
N ASP A 35 -1.86 4.33 3.33
CA ASP A 35 -3.24 4.77 3.11
C ASP A 35 -4.15 4.36 4.27
N ILE A 36 -3.93 3.19 4.86
CA ILE A 36 -4.71 2.75 6.04
C ILE A 36 -4.27 3.51 7.29
N VAL A 37 -2.96 3.68 7.50
CA VAL A 37 -2.45 4.37 8.70
C VAL A 37 -2.82 5.85 8.73
N SER A 38 -2.84 6.51 7.56
CA SER A 38 -3.27 7.92 7.44
C SER A 38 -4.73 8.16 7.82
N GLN A 39 -5.57 7.12 7.80
CA GLN A 39 -6.97 7.20 8.21
C GLN A 39 -7.18 7.16 9.74
N ILE A 40 -6.13 6.84 10.53
CA ILE A 40 -6.26 6.77 11.99
C ILE A 40 -6.49 8.18 12.56
N PRO A 41 -7.65 8.47 13.20
CA PRO A 41 -7.95 9.81 13.71
C PRO A 41 -7.02 10.24 14.84
N SER A 42 -6.93 11.55 15.07
CA SER A 42 -6.24 12.08 16.25
C SER A 42 -6.87 11.55 17.55
N GLY A 43 -6.04 11.23 18.54
CA GLY A 43 -6.47 10.67 19.83
C GLY A 43 -6.93 9.21 19.78
N LYS A 44 -6.75 8.53 18.63
CA LYS A 44 -7.02 7.10 18.46
C LYS A 44 -5.75 6.36 18.06
N VAL A 45 -5.74 5.05 18.34
CA VAL A 45 -4.66 4.14 17.97
C VAL A 45 -5.25 2.92 17.27
N SER A 46 -4.42 2.24 16.50
CA SER A 46 -4.69 0.91 15.95
C SER A 46 -3.48 0.01 16.20
N THR A 47 -3.63 -1.30 16.02
CA THR A 47 -2.54 -2.25 16.22
C THR A 47 -1.92 -2.69 14.90
N TYR A 48 -0.65 -3.10 14.91
CA TYR A 48 0.00 -3.69 13.74
C TYR A 48 -0.82 -4.82 13.09
N GLY A 49 -1.51 -5.62 13.92
CA GLY A 49 -2.37 -6.72 13.45
C GLY A 49 -3.66 -6.24 12.78
N GLU A 50 -4.26 -5.16 13.25
CA GLU A 50 -5.44 -4.56 12.62
C GLU A 50 -5.10 -3.95 11.26
N ILE A 51 -3.95 -3.27 11.15
CA ILE A 51 -3.45 -2.75 9.87
C ILE A 51 -3.17 -3.91 8.91
N ALA A 52 -2.50 -4.97 9.38
CA ALA A 52 -2.22 -6.18 8.60
C ALA A 52 -3.52 -6.84 8.08
N LYS A 53 -4.53 -6.94 8.94
CA LYS A 53 -5.87 -7.42 8.55
C LYS A 53 -6.52 -6.52 7.50
N ALA A 54 -6.40 -5.21 7.63
CA ALA A 54 -6.99 -4.24 6.71
C ALA A 54 -6.31 -4.24 5.33
N VAL A 55 -5.00 -4.52 5.24
CA VAL A 55 -4.30 -4.74 3.94
C VAL A 55 -4.58 -6.12 3.33
N GLY A 56 -5.35 -6.98 4.00
CA GLY A 56 -5.75 -8.29 3.49
C GLY A 56 -4.86 -9.47 3.90
N ASP A 57 -3.83 -9.25 4.73
CA ASP A 57 -2.98 -10.32 5.27
C ASP A 57 -2.82 -10.20 6.78
N ILE A 58 -3.62 -10.97 7.52
CA ILE A 58 -3.57 -11.01 8.99
C ILE A 58 -2.21 -11.44 9.56
N ARG A 59 -1.35 -12.09 8.77
CA ARG A 59 -0.01 -12.53 9.19
C ARG A 59 1.06 -11.47 8.95
N ALA A 60 0.74 -10.36 8.27
CA ALA A 60 1.69 -9.33 7.87
C ALA A 60 2.05 -8.32 8.97
N ALA A 61 1.62 -8.49 10.23
CA ALA A 61 1.84 -7.51 11.30
C ALA A 61 3.33 -7.10 11.46
N ARG A 62 4.26 -8.04 11.35
CA ARG A 62 5.71 -7.75 11.40
C ARG A 62 6.19 -6.98 10.17
N ALA A 63 5.64 -7.28 8.99
CA ALA A 63 5.95 -6.57 7.75
C ALA A 63 5.44 -5.12 7.82
N VAL A 64 4.23 -4.91 8.32
CA VAL A 64 3.68 -3.56 8.61
C VAL A 64 4.63 -2.77 9.52
N GLY A 65 5.16 -3.41 10.57
CA GLY A 65 6.16 -2.79 11.44
C GLY A 65 7.44 -2.36 10.72
N ARG A 66 7.95 -3.18 9.79
CA ARG A 66 9.12 -2.80 8.98
C ARG A 66 8.82 -1.64 8.03
N ILE A 67 7.70 -1.71 7.32
CA ILE A 67 7.26 -0.66 6.39
C ILE A 67 7.16 0.70 7.10
N LEU A 68 6.57 0.71 8.29
CA LEU A 68 6.39 1.94 9.06
C LEU A 68 7.68 2.43 9.74
N ASN A 69 8.68 1.56 9.96
CA ASN A 69 10.02 1.96 10.40
C ASN A 69 10.77 2.71 9.29
N GLU A 70 10.57 2.28 8.04
CA GLU A 70 11.17 2.87 6.84
C GLU A 70 10.41 4.10 6.33
N ASN A 71 9.38 4.57 7.04
CA ASN A 71 8.50 5.64 6.59
C ASN A 71 9.24 7.00 6.46
N PRO A 72 9.39 7.55 5.25
CA PRO A 72 10.04 8.84 5.04
C PRO A 72 9.12 10.05 5.34
N ARG A 73 7.81 9.82 5.53
CA ARG A 73 6.77 10.86 5.68
C ARG A 73 6.15 10.85 7.08
N LEU A 74 6.98 11.13 8.10
CA LEU A 74 6.59 11.02 9.52
C LEU A 74 5.44 11.95 9.96
N ILE A 75 5.21 13.06 9.25
CA ILE A 75 4.13 14.02 9.57
C ILE A 75 2.80 13.58 8.95
N GLU A 76 2.83 13.18 7.67
CA GLU A 76 1.62 12.79 6.92
C GLU A 76 1.09 11.42 7.35
N ILE A 77 2.00 10.50 7.68
CA ILE A 77 1.67 9.13 8.05
C ILE A 77 1.89 9.00 9.56
N PRO A 78 0.81 8.95 10.37
CA PRO A 78 0.89 8.99 11.82
C PRO A 78 1.30 7.62 12.40
N CYS A 79 2.50 7.14 12.07
CA CYS A 79 3.01 5.82 12.50
C CYS A 79 3.07 5.66 14.03
N HIS A 80 3.22 6.76 14.79
CA HIS A 80 3.14 6.77 16.26
C HIS A 80 1.77 6.34 16.82
N ARG A 81 0.72 6.27 15.99
CA ARG A 81 -0.62 5.78 16.38
C ARG A 81 -0.78 4.27 16.18
N VAL A 82 0.27 3.58 15.72
CA VAL A 82 0.28 2.13 15.54
C VAL A 82 1.02 1.49 16.72
N VAL A 83 0.33 0.63 17.47
CA VAL A 83 0.81 0.07 18.74
C VAL A 83 0.82 -1.47 18.73
N HIS A 84 1.46 -2.07 19.74
CA HIS A 84 1.37 -3.52 19.96
C HIS A 84 -0.04 -3.96 20.34
N SER A 85 -0.35 -5.25 20.16
CA SER A 85 -1.68 -5.80 20.48
C SER A 85 -2.06 -5.72 21.97
N ASN A 86 -1.08 -5.55 22.86
CA ASN A 86 -1.29 -5.32 24.29
C ASN A 86 -1.47 -3.84 24.64
N GLY A 87 -1.56 -2.94 23.65
CA GLY A 87 -1.65 -1.49 23.85
C GLY A 87 -0.32 -0.80 24.20
N GLY A 88 0.77 -1.56 24.31
CA GLY A 88 2.10 -0.99 24.50
C GLY A 88 2.58 -0.25 23.26
N VAL A 89 3.35 0.83 23.47
CA VAL A 89 3.93 1.63 22.39
C VAL A 89 4.84 0.74 21.53
N GLY A 90 4.69 0.85 20.21
CA GLY A 90 5.56 0.19 19.25
C GLY A 90 6.99 0.74 19.30
N GLY A 91 7.97 -0.09 18.99
CA GLY A 91 9.39 0.26 19.08
C GLY A 91 10.04 0.49 17.73
N TYR A 92 9.44 1.32 16.86
CA TYR A 92 10.18 1.79 15.69
C TYR A 92 11.53 2.36 16.09
#